data_AF-A0A6G0WTB7-F1
#
_entry.id   AF-A0A6G0WTB7-F1
#
_cell.length_a   1.000
_cell.length_b   1.000
_cell.length_c   1.000
_cell.angle_alpha   90.00
_cell.angle_beta   90.00
_cell.angle_gamma   90.00
#
_symmetry.space_group_name_H-M   'P 1'
#
loop_
_entity.id
_entity.type
_entity.pdbx_description
1 polymer ?
#
loop_
_entity_poly.entity_id
_entity_poly.type
_entity_poly.pdbx_seq_one_letter_code
_entity_poly.pdbx_strand_id
1 'polypeptide(L)'
;MPAAAEAAVSRVEDPSLMKILYCTDVEGNWDYFVAFIQVIQRDLRWNGALAFESPEQTRLILHPGYIFVFGGDVGDKGTGTLRIVKLLVQLKTDYPDRVVLIAGNRDINKMRWTSEFTETEMNLSTMDPGIKDGPHWLEPKARANMSLRSYLCKDVLGVDPNQNDCCIEEVNTKVNRMLWMLKCTMGSDGDFERRRQELAIIQRVNNASMITDDDVMDSFLSSVQPGGLMYKYLQLCVLGFYHGTTLFVHGGVMTVDKSKIMRNCLGLVPPFNSAQESYQQWVQAIDAGSQQPSHSRQNDIRLWIQQLNAWYTAQVNEWIAYPTWNKDHTFRGGENLQNYVHTNRPYSVVSGRHLERSSMPCRMTKQMTEQLWRQGLHRMIIGHTPHGNAPTVVKHVIEPDKSGVFEVIMCDTSYSDVKAKDMRGSCVSLLVVDDQERVWIQGHIAFNDGDISIDDEYGFSTADDPFVGHALETGEWIKTRLDPTRYLLCTVNAYHYTYKVVDQDFVAAHVKVHALE
;
A
#
# COMPACT_ATOMS: atom_id res chain seq x y z
N MET A 1 47.61 -20.50 -29.25
CA MET A 1 46.16 -20.56 -29.56
C MET A 1 45.43 -19.97 -28.37
N PRO A 2 44.86 -18.76 -28.45
CA PRO A 2 44.05 -18.24 -27.37
C PRO A 2 42.62 -18.78 -27.50
N ALA A 3 42.06 -19.23 -26.38
CA ALA A 3 40.70 -19.74 -26.27
C ALA A 3 39.68 -18.64 -26.61
N ALA A 4 38.69 -19.02 -27.42
CA ALA A 4 37.60 -18.16 -27.84
C ALA A 4 36.76 -17.75 -26.61
N ALA A 5 36.63 -16.45 -26.39
CA ALA A 5 35.56 -15.89 -25.59
C ALA A 5 34.25 -16.05 -26.39
N GLU A 6 33.38 -16.95 -25.95
CA GLU A 6 31.99 -16.96 -26.43
C GLU A 6 31.31 -15.68 -25.92
N ALA A 7 31.07 -14.76 -26.85
CA ALA A 7 30.20 -13.63 -26.62
C ALA A 7 28.79 -14.17 -26.30
N ALA A 8 28.34 -13.96 -25.05
CA ALA A 8 26.97 -14.17 -24.67
C ALA A 8 26.09 -13.27 -25.55
N VAL A 9 25.42 -13.87 -26.54
CA VAL A 9 24.37 -13.23 -27.31
C VAL A 9 23.28 -12.88 -26.30
N SER A 10 23.12 -11.59 -25.97
CA SER A 10 22.01 -11.12 -25.16
C SER A 10 20.73 -11.39 -25.95
N ARG A 11 20.06 -12.52 -25.67
CA ARG A 11 18.67 -12.69 -26.08
C ARG A 11 17.91 -11.54 -25.43
N VAL A 12 17.36 -10.66 -26.26
CA VAL A 12 16.35 -9.70 -25.81
C VAL A 12 15.24 -10.55 -25.22
N GLU A 13 15.08 -10.53 -23.91
CA GLU A 13 14.00 -11.24 -23.24
C GLU A 13 12.68 -10.66 -23.75
N ASP A 14 11.77 -11.52 -24.20
CA ASP A 14 10.44 -11.09 -24.59
C ASP A 14 9.72 -10.60 -23.31
N PRO A 15 9.41 -9.30 -23.20
CA PRO A 15 8.78 -8.77 -22.00
C PRO A 15 7.43 -9.44 -21.71
N SER A 16 6.75 -9.99 -22.72
CA SER A 16 5.46 -10.68 -22.55
C SER A 16 5.55 -12.04 -21.88
N LEU A 17 6.76 -12.60 -21.75
CA LEU A 17 7.01 -13.91 -21.12
C LEU A 17 7.63 -13.79 -19.72
N MET A 18 7.75 -12.57 -19.19
CA MET A 18 8.33 -12.36 -17.87
C MET A 18 7.33 -12.71 -16.76
N LYS A 19 7.83 -13.40 -15.74
CA LYS A 19 7.09 -13.73 -14.53
C LYS A 19 7.10 -12.54 -13.58
N ILE A 20 6.04 -12.32 -12.82
CA ILE A 20 5.93 -11.20 -11.89
C ILE A 20 5.96 -11.69 -10.46
N LEU A 21 6.88 -11.16 -9.66
CA LEU A 21 6.89 -11.28 -8.21
C LEU A 21 6.20 -10.05 -7.61
N TYR A 22 5.22 -10.24 -6.73
CA TYR A 22 4.50 -9.14 -6.10
C TYR A 22 4.63 -9.17 -4.57
N CYS A 23 4.96 -8.02 -3.99
CA CYS A 23 5.03 -7.77 -2.55
C CYS A 23 4.47 -6.37 -2.26
N THR A 24 3.72 -6.18 -1.18
CA THR A 24 3.13 -4.87 -0.84
C THR A 24 3.01 -4.74 0.66
N ASP A 25 2.79 -3.50 1.13
CA ASP A 25 2.44 -3.18 2.52
C ASP A 25 3.38 -3.91 3.48
N VAL A 26 4.70 -3.77 3.30
CA VAL A 26 5.70 -4.33 4.23
C VAL A 26 5.76 -3.49 5.50
N GLU A 27 5.44 -2.21 5.38
CA GLU A 27 5.34 -1.24 6.47
C GLU A 27 6.58 -1.20 7.39
N GLY A 28 7.77 -1.38 6.84
CA GLY A 28 9.04 -1.37 7.57
C GLY A 28 9.32 -2.68 8.32
N ASN A 29 8.51 -3.72 8.19
CA ASN A 29 8.75 -5.01 8.83
C ASN A 29 9.88 -5.78 8.12
N TRP A 30 11.09 -5.66 8.68
CA TRP A 30 12.28 -6.30 8.12
C TRP A 30 12.15 -7.82 8.09
N ASP A 31 11.65 -8.42 9.16
CA ASP A 31 11.58 -9.87 9.29
C ASP A 31 10.57 -10.48 8.33
N TYR A 32 9.41 -9.83 8.13
CA TYR A 32 8.44 -10.18 7.09
C TYR A 32 9.07 -10.11 5.70
N PHE A 33 9.83 -9.04 5.40
CA PHE A 33 10.48 -8.89 4.10
C PHE A 33 11.52 -9.98 3.85
N VAL A 34 12.32 -10.33 4.87
CA VAL A 34 13.26 -11.46 4.80
C VAL A 34 12.52 -12.78 4.61
N ALA A 35 11.44 -13.02 5.36
CA ALA A 35 10.62 -14.22 5.22
C ALA A 35 10.01 -14.33 3.81
N PHE A 36 9.57 -13.22 3.22
CA PHE A 36 9.06 -13.18 1.84
C PHE A 36 10.13 -13.65 0.84
N ILE A 37 11.37 -13.16 0.97
CA ILE A 37 12.49 -13.63 0.15
C ILE A 37 12.79 -15.11 0.39
N GLN A 38 12.68 -15.59 1.63
CA GLN A 38 12.89 -17.01 1.93
C GLN A 38 11.82 -17.91 1.30
N VAL A 39 10.56 -17.48 1.24
CA VAL A 39 9.49 -18.23 0.53
C VAL A 39 9.85 -18.42 -0.94
N ILE A 40 10.38 -17.38 -1.60
CA ILE A 40 10.86 -17.47 -2.99
C ILE A 40 11.98 -18.51 -3.13
N GLN A 41 12.93 -18.52 -2.19
CA GLN A 41 14.09 -19.43 -2.22
C GLN A 41 13.74 -20.90 -1.96
N ARG A 42 12.68 -21.16 -1.18
CA ARG A 42 12.26 -22.54 -0.83
C ARG A 42 11.52 -23.24 -1.96
N ASP A 43 10.81 -22.50 -2.81
CA ASP A 43 10.04 -23.07 -3.90
C ASP A 43 10.90 -23.23 -5.16
N LEU A 44 11.10 -24.46 -5.61
CA LEU A 44 11.89 -24.79 -6.81
C LEU A 44 11.39 -24.09 -8.10
N ARG A 45 10.12 -23.69 -8.17
CA ARG A 45 9.56 -22.96 -9.34
C ARG A 45 10.10 -21.54 -9.47
N TRP A 46 10.43 -20.92 -8.33
CA TRP A 46 10.81 -19.51 -8.24
C TRP A 46 12.16 -19.28 -7.54
N ASN A 47 12.86 -20.36 -7.20
CA ASN A 47 14.10 -20.29 -6.42
C ASN A 47 15.10 -19.34 -7.07
N GLY A 48 15.58 -18.38 -6.28
CA GLY A 48 16.55 -17.37 -6.70
C GLY A 48 15.98 -16.25 -7.57
N ALA A 49 14.66 -16.20 -7.82
CA ALA A 49 14.06 -15.16 -8.64
C ALA A 49 14.33 -13.74 -8.08
N LEU A 50 14.24 -13.59 -6.76
CA LEU A 50 14.70 -12.42 -6.01
C LEU A 50 15.45 -12.91 -4.77
N ALA A 51 16.67 -12.43 -4.56
CA ALA A 51 17.51 -12.89 -3.46
C ALA A 51 18.42 -11.77 -2.94
N PHE A 52 18.87 -11.91 -1.69
CA PHE A 52 20.00 -11.13 -1.18
C PHE A 52 21.30 -11.59 -1.85
N GLU A 53 22.12 -10.64 -2.29
CA GLU A 53 23.44 -10.92 -2.89
C GLU A 53 24.38 -11.61 -1.90
N SER A 54 24.28 -11.25 -0.62
CA SER A 54 25.15 -11.75 0.44
C SER A 54 24.41 -11.89 1.78
N PRO A 55 24.99 -12.62 2.75
CA PRO A 55 24.42 -12.78 4.09
C PRO A 55 24.23 -11.47 4.86
N GLU A 56 24.94 -10.40 4.48
CA GLU A 56 24.78 -9.07 5.09
C GLU A 56 23.47 -8.39 4.70
N GLN A 57 22.71 -8.94 3.74
CA GLN A 57 21.39 -8.45 3.32
C GLN A 57 21.36 -6.97 2.90
N THR A 58 22.44 -6.51 2.27
CA THR A 58 22.62 -5.09 1.90
C THR A 58 22.24 -4.76 0.46
N ARG A 59 22.05 -5.78 -0.39
CA ARG A 59 21.69 -5.65 -1.79
C ARG A 59 20.79 -6.81 -2.22
N LEU A 60 19.82 -6.52 -3.09
CA LEU A 60 18.97 -7.52 -3.74
C LEU A 60 19.41 -7.71 -5.20
N ILE A 61 19.24 -8.92 -5.71
CA ILE A 61 19.45 -9.29 -7.11
C ILE A 61 18.15 -9.87 -7.66
N LEU A 62 17.75 -9.42 -8.85
CA LEU A 62 16.59 -9.92 -9.60
C LEU A 62 17.07 -10.77 -10.78
N HIS A 63 16.72 -12.06 -10.76
CA HIS A 63 17.11 -12.99 -11.81
C HIS A 63 16.49 -12.61 -13.17
N PRO A 64 17.17 -12.88 -14.31
CA PRO A 64 16.57 -12.76 -15.65
C PRO A 64 15.23 -13.50 -15.77
N GLY A 65 14.31 -12.97 -16.59
CA GLY A 65 12.96 -13.52 -16.79
C GLY A 65 11.92 -13.12 -15.72
N TYR A 66 12.28 -12.28 -14.75
CA TYR A 66 11.36 -11.79 -13.72
C TYR A 66 11.24 -10.26 -13.73
N ILE A 67 10.02 -9.82 -13.42
CA ILE A 67 9.67 -8.47 -12.99
C ILE A 67 9.35 -8.52 -11.50
N PHE A 68 9.84 -7.55 -10.72
CA PHE A 68 9.45 -7.37 -9.33
C PHE A 68 8.60 -6.11 -9.17
N VAL A 69 7.39 -6.28 -8.64
CA VAL A 69 6.45 -5.19 -8.35
C VAL A 69 6.32 -5.05 -6.84
N PHE A 70 6.74 -3.89 -6.31
CA PHE A 70 6.46 -3.49 -4.94
C PHE A 70 5.19 -2.61 -4.92
N GLY A 71 4.14 -3.06 -4.25
CA GLY A 71 2.79 -2.48 -4.29
C GLY A 71 2.57 -1.22 -3.44
N GLY A 72 3.59 -0.75 -2.72
CA GLY A 72 3.54 0.46 -1.89
C GLY A 72 3.51 0.17 -0.39
N ASP A 73 3.45 1.24 0.40
CA ASP A 73 3.45 1.24 1.86
C ASP A 73 4.67 0.49 2.44
N VAL A 74 5.84 1.05 2.12
CA VAL A 74 7.16 0.47 2.46
C VAL A 74 7.52 0.58 3.93
N GLY A 75 6.96 1.56 4.66
CA GLY A 75 7.42 1.97 6.00
C GLY A 75 6.29 2.20 7.01
N ASP A 76 6.67 2.73 8.17
CA ASP A 76 5.83 3.22 9.29
C ASP A 76 5.66 2.31 10.50
N LYS A 77 5.64 0.98 10.37
CA LYS A 77 5.22 0.07 11.46
C LYS A 77 6.33 -0.82 12.01
N GLY A 78 7.41 -1.06 11.24
CA GLY A 78 8.57 -1.85 11.64
C GLY A 78 9.89 -1.06 11.70
N THR A 79 10.98 -1.75 12.01
CA THR A 79 12.33 -1.19 12.25
C THR A 79 13.26 -1.29 11.02
N GLY A 80 12.71 -1.46 9.83
CA GLY A 80 13.44 -1.70 8.58
C GLY A 80 13.12 -0.72 7.47
N THR A 81 12.41 0.38 7.72
CA THR A 81 11.96 1.31 6.67
C THR A 81 13.13 1.83 5.82
N LEU A 82 14.17 2.41 6.42
CA LEU A 82 15.30 2.95 5.65
C LEU A 82 16.05 1.86 4.89
N ARG A 83 16.25 0.69 5.51
CA ARG A 83 16.96 -0.42 4.87
C ARG A 83 16.16 -0.98 3.68
N ILE A 84 14.86 -1.17 3.82
CA ILE A 84 13.99 -1.67 2.74
C ILE A 84 13.93 -0.64 1.61
N VAL A 85 13.69 0.64 1.91
CA VAL A 85 13.67 1.68 0.86
C VAL A 85 15.01 1.73 0.13
N LYS A 86 16.14 1.61 0.83
CA LYS A 86 17.47 1.55 0.21
C LYS A 86 17.59 0.37 -0.75
N LEU A 87 17.13 -0.83 -0.34
CA LEU A 87 17.13 -2.01 -1.19
C LEU A 87 16.25 -1.82 -2.44
N LEU A 88 15.04 -1.27 -2.29
CA LEU A 88 14.11 -1.04 -3.39
C LEU A 88 14.62 0.02 -4.38
N VAL A 89 15.17 1.13 -3.89
CA VAL A 89 15.77 2.18 -4.72
C VAL A 89 16.96 1.63 -5.50
N GLN A 90 17.83 0.86 -4.84
CA GLN A 90 18.97 0.23 -5.51
C GLN A 90 18.50 -0.76 -6.58
N LEU A 91 17.55 -1.63 -6.25
CA LEU A 91 17.02 -2.64 -7.17
C LEU A 91 16.35 -2.00 -8.39
N LYS A 92 15.56 -0.94 -8.19
CA LYS A 92 14.97 -0.15 -9.30
C LYS A 92 16.01 0.55 -10.15
N THR A 93 17.11 1.01 -9.55
CA THR A 93 18.20 1.66 -10.28
C THR A 93 18.98 0.64 -11.12
N ASP A 94 19.20 -0.57 -10.59
CA ASP A 94 19.91 -1.65 -11.28
C ASP A 94 19.06 -2.28 -12.40
N TYR A 95 17.75 -2.34 -12.21
CA TYR A 95 16.80 -2.99 -13.13
C TYR A 95 15.61 -2.08 -13.46
N PRO A 96 15.82 -0.94 -14.15
CA PRO A 96 14.81 0.09 -14.36
C PRO A 96 13.54 -0.41 -15.07
N ASP A 97 13.67 -1.38 -15.99
CA ASP A 97 12.53 -1.89 -16.76
C ASP A 97 11.87 -3.13 -16.14
N ARG A 98 12.51 -3.73 -15.12
CA ARG A 98 12.04 -4.98 -14.48
C ARG A 98 11.65 -4.81 -13.02
N VAL A 99 11.78 -3.61 -12.48
CA VAL A 99 11.34 -3.29 -11.12
C VAL A 99 10.34 -2.16 -11.19
N VAL A 100 9.22 -2.34 -10.53
CA VAL A 100 8.15 -1.35 -10.45
C VAL A 100 7.90 -1.04 -8.99
N LEU A 101 7.93 0.24 -8.64
CA LEU A 101 7.61 0.72 -7.31
C LEU A 101 6.27 1.47 -7.43
N ILE A 102 5.21 0.89 -6.89
CA ILE A 102 3.91 1.57 -6.78
C ILE A 102 3.93 2.37 -5.47
N ALA A 103 3.50 3.62 -5.51
CA ALA A 103 3.44 4.46 -4.32
C ALA A 103 2.15 4.19 -3.53
N GLY A 104 2.32 3.87 -2.25
CA GLY A 104 1.22 3.80 -1.28
C GLY A 104 0.97 5.13 -0.58
N ASN A 105 -0.10 5.20 0.23
CA ASN A 105 -0.42 6.41 0.98
C ASN A 105 0.62 6.72 2.05
N ARG A 106 1.19 5.71 2.71
CA ARG A 106 2.22 5.91 3.74
C ARG A 106 3.50 6.48 3.14
N ASP A 107 3.83 6.06 1.92
CA ASP A 107 4.98 6.55 1.18
C ASP A 107 4.83 8.04 0.85
N ILE A 108 3.71 8.40 0.22
CA ILE A 108 3.43 9.77 -0.26
C ILE A 108 3.26 10.75 0.90
N ASN A 109 2.68 10.31 2.03
CA ASN A 109 2.50 11.15 3.20
C ASN A 109 3.82 11.75 3.73
N LYS A 110 4.99 11.16 3.42
CA LYS A 110 6.29 11.72 3.82
C LYS A 110 6.62 13.05 3.14
N MET A 111 5.96 13.40 2.03
CA MET A 111 6.09 14.72 1.40
C MET A 111 5.74 15.86 2.35
N ARG A 112 4.85 15.63 3.33
CA ARG A 112 4.40 16.62 4.33
C ARG A 112 5.54 17.23 5.12
N TRP A 113 6.62 16.47 5.36
CA TRP A 113 7.77 16.92 6.16
C TRP A 113 8.44 18.18 5.64
N THR A 114 8.44 18.42 4.31
CA THR A 114 9.05 19.63 3.74
C THR A 114 8.24 20.89 4.07
N SER A 115 6.91 20.77 4.08
CA SER A 115 6.02 21.91 4.29
C SER A 115 5.68 22.18 5.75
N GLU A 116 5.64 21.15 6.60
CA GLU A 116 5.03 21.24 7.95
C GLU A 116 6.06 21.50 9.08
N PHE A 117 7.35 21.57 8.76
CA PHE A 117 8.44 21.84 9.71
C PHE A 117 9.23 23.13 9.43
N THR A 118 8.67 24.03 8.63
CA THR A 118 9.25 25.38 8.41
C THR A 118 9.08 26.24 9.66
N GLU A 119 9.87 27.32 9.79
CA GLU A 119 9.72 28.26 10.92
C GLU A 119 8.30 28.86 10.99
N THR A 120 7.68 29.14 9.84
CA THR A 120 6.31 29.63 9.74
C THR A 120 5.29 28.61 10.24
N GLU A 121 5.43 27.34 9.86
CA GLU A 121 4.51 26.28 10.32
C GLU A 121 4.76 25.87 11.78
N MET A 122 5.97 26.13 12.30
CA MET A 122 6.26 25.87 13.70
C MET A 122 5.48 26.81 14.63
N ASN A 123 5.15 28.03 14.18
CA ASN A 123 4.40 29.02 14.95
C ASN A 123 2.89 28.74 14.92
N LEU A 124 2.29 28.47 16.08
CA LEU A 124 0.87 28.11 16.24
C LEU A 124 -0.13 29.18 15.78
N SER A 125 0.30 30.44 15.65
CA SER A 125 -0.53 31.55 15.17
C SER A 125 -0.57 31.64 13.64
N THR A 126 0.45 31.11 12.96
CA THR A 126 0.59 31.15 11.50
C THR A 126 0.48 29.78 10.85
N MET A 127 0.52 28.70 11.62
CA MET A 127 0.36 27.32 11.15
C MET A 127 -0.97 27.14 10.41
N ASP A 128 -0.95 26.39 9.31
CA ASP A 128 -2.16 26.04 8.57
C ASP A 128 -3.24 25.42 9.48
N PRO A 129 -4.46 26.00 9.53
CA PRO A 129 -5.56 25.47 10.33
C PRO A 129 -5.98 24.04 9.94
N GLY A 130 -5.84 23.68 8.66
CA GLY A 130 -6.10 22.35 8.12
C GLY A 130 -5.25 21.27 8.79
N ILE A 131 -4.02 21.60 9.16
CA ILE A 131 -3.10 20.73 9.90
C ILE A 131 -3.35 20.85 11.40
N LYS A 132 -3.40 22.07 11.94
CA LYS A 132 -3.47 22.36 13.40
C LYS A 132 -4.62 21.64 14.12
N ASP A 133 -5.78 21.58 13.48
CA ASP A 133 -7.00 21.07 14.12
C ASP A 133 -7.04 19.53 14.19
N GLY A 134 -6.06 18.82 13.64
CA GLY A 134 -6.01 17.36 13.62
C GLY A 134 -6.47 16.77 12.28
N PRO A 135 -6.60 15.43 12.19
CA PRO A 135 -6.86 14.71 10.93
C PRO A 135 -8.20 15.12 10.30
N HIS A 136 -8.15 15.74 9.12
CA HIS A 136 -9.32 16.29 8.44
C HIS A 136 -10.33 15.24 7.95
N TRP A 137 -9.96 13.96 7.87
CA TRP A 137 -10.87 12.87 7.50
C TRP A 137 -11.72 12.35 8.69
N LEU A 138 -11.48 12.86 9.90
CA LEU A 138 -12.32 12.57 11.05
C LEU A 138 -13.40 13.64 11.23
N GLU A 139 -14.52 13.22 11.83
CA GLU A 139 -15.60 14.14 12.22
C GLU A 139 -15.08 15.21 13.19
N PRO A 140 -15.64 16.44 13.19
CA PRO A 140 -15.09 17.58 13.95
C PRO A 140 -14.81 17.29 15.43
N LYS A 141 -15.70 16.55 16.10
CA LYS A 141 -15.52 16.17 17.51
C LYS A 141 -14.34 15.23 17.74
N ALA A 142 -14.15 14.25 16.85
CA ALA A 142 -13.01 13.33 16.93
C ALA A 142 -11.70 14.03 16.57
N ARG A 143 -11.75 14.90 15.55
CA ARG A 143 -10.64 15.73 15.10
C ARG A 143 -10.12 16.65 16.22
N ALA A 144 -11.01 17.34 16.94
CA ALA A 144 -10.63 18.23 18.04
C ALA A 144 -9.79 17.55 19.14
N ASN A 145 -10.13 16.30 19.48
CA ASN A 145 -9.40 15.48 20.46
C ASN A 145 -8.02 14.98 19.96
N MET A 146 -7.72 15.17 18.68
CA MET A 146 -6.46 14.78 18.04
C MET A 146 -5.72 16.00 17.45
N SER A 147 -6.14 17.21 17.80
CA SER A 147 -5.46 18.45 17.43
C SER A 147 -4.07 18.53 18.08
N LEU A 148 -3.17 19.33 17.49
CA LEU A 148 -1.84 19.54 18.05
C LEU A 148 -1.91 20.11 19.48
N ARG A 149 -2.82 21.07 19.72
CA ARG A 149 -3.03 21.64 21.06
C ARG A 149 -3.48 20.57 22.05
N SER A 150 -4.44 19.72 21.67
CA SER A 150 -4.90 18.63 22.52
C SER A 150 -3.75 17.67 22.89
N TYR A 151 -2.90 17.32 21.93
CA TYR A 151 -1.71 16.50 22.17
C TYR A 151 -0.70 17.18 23.10
N LEU A 152 -0.30 18.43 22.83
CA LEU A 152 0.68 19.13 23.67
C LEU A 152 0.17 19.32 25.11
N CYS A 153 -1.10 19.67 25.30
CA CYS A 153 -1.69 19.79 26.62
C CYS A 153 -1.80 18.44 27.34
N LYS A 154 -2.41 17.44 26.70
CA LYS A 154 -2.78 16.20 27.37
C LYS A 154 -1.62 15.21 27.45
N ASP A 155 -0.95 14.97 26.33
CA ASP A 155 0.04 13.90 26.20
C ASP A 155 1.45 14.37 26.61
N VAL A 156 1.76 15.67 26.50
CA VAL A 156 3.08 16.22 26.87
C VAL A 156 3.06 16.92 28.24
N LEU A 157 2.14 17.86 28.45
CA LEU A 157 2.08 18.65 29.69
C LEU A 157 1.24 18.00 30.81
N GLY A 158 0.36 17.06 30.48
CA GLY A 158 -0.55 16.45 31.45
C GLY A 158 -1.64 17.40 32.00
N VAL A 159 -2.00 18.43 31.23
CA VAL A 159 -3.00 19.45 31.61
C VAL A 159 -4.26 19.38 30.75
N ASP A 160 -5.37 19.93 31.25
CA ASP A 160 -6.61 20.03 30.48
C ASP A 160 -6.42 21.01 29.31
N PRO A 161 -6.69 20.60 28.06
CA PRO A 161 -6.65 21.51 26.91
C PRO A 161 -7.55 22.75 27.09
N ASN A 162 -8.57 22.74 27.93
CA ASN A 162 -9.46 23.89 28.14
C ASN A 162 -8.95 24.90 29.20
N GLN A 163 -7.81 24.63 29.84
CA GLN A 163 -7.15 25.55 30.78
C GLN A 163 -6.07 26.39 30.07
N ASN A 164 -5.70 27.55 30.65
CA ASN A 164 -5.03 28.66 29.95
C ASN A 164 -3.54 28.40 29.60
N ASP A 165 -3.12 29.01 28.48
CA ASP A 165 -2.01 28.70 27.56
C ASP A 165 -0.54 28.96 28.00
N CYS A 166 -0.15 29.05 29.28
CA CYS A 166 1.18 29.62 29.59
C CYS A 166 2.43 28.75 29.23
N CYS A 167 2.29 27.50 28.80
CA CYS A 167 3.43 26.59 28.56
C CYS A 167 3.42 25.88 27.19
N ILE A 168 2.45 26.13 26.30
CA ILE A 168 2.30 25.34 25.06
C ILE A 168 3.43 25.64 24.08
N GLU A 169 3.80 26.91 23.94
CA GLU A 169 4.87 27.37 23.05
C GLU A 169 6.22 26.75 23.43
N GLU A 170 6.48 26.54 24.73
CA GLU A 170 7.72 25.94 25.24
C GLU A 170 7.85 24.46 24.84
N VAL A 171 6.74 23.73 24.82
CA VAL A 171 6.72 22.30 24.46
C VAL A 171 6.43 22.05 22.98
N ASN A 172 6.15 23.09 22.19
CA ASN A 172 5.91 23.02 20.76
C ASN A 172 7.23 22.88 19.97
N THR A 173 7.96 21.79 20.26
CA THR A 173 9.22 21.45 19.61
C THR A 173 8.99 20.67 18.32
N LYS A 174 10.01 20.62 17.44
CA LYS A 174 9.96 19.79 16.21
C LYS A 174 9.72 18.31 16.53
N VAL A 175 10.35 17.79 17.58
CA VAL A 175 10.19 16.41 18.05
C VAL A 175 8.75 16.13 18.47
N ASN A 176 8.18 16.96 19.34
CA ASN A 176 6.79 16.79 19.79
C ASN A 176 5.79 16.93 18.63
N ARG A 177 6.04 17.85 17.69
CA ARG A 177 5.21 17.98 16.48
C ARG A 177 5.32 16.74 15.59
N MET A 178 6.50 16.14 15.42
CA MET A 178 6.66 14.91 14.64
C MET A 178 5.96 13.72 15.32
N LEU A 179 6.14 13.55 16.63
CA LEU A 179 5.45 12.51 17.39
C LEU A 179 3.93 12.62 17.26
N TRP A 180 3.40 13.84 17.37
CA TRP A 180 1.99 14.12 17.11
C TRP A 180 1.58 13.78 15.68
N MET A 181 2.32 14.23 14.66
CA MET A 181 1.98 13.96 13.26
C MET A 181 1.91 12.47 12.97
N LEU A 182 2.91 11.70 13.42
CA LEU A 182 2.99 10.25 13.26
C LEU A 182 1.80 9.55 13.94
N LYS A 183 1.49 9.92 15.19
CA LYS A 183 0.39 9.34 15.97
C LYS A 183 -0.99 9.72 15.42
N CYS A 184 -1.23 11.01 15.23
CA CYS A 184 -2.57 11.57 15.05
C CYS A 184 -2.96 11.80 13.59
N THR A 185 -2.00 11.97 12.67
CA THR A 185 -2.29 12.34 11.28
C THR A 185 -1.64 11.44 10.22
N MET A 186 -0.89 10.41 10.61
CA MET A 186 -0.28 9.47 9.66
C MET A 186 -0.56 8.01 10.00
N GLY A 187 -1.16 7.73 11.17
CA GLY A 187 -1.46 6.37 11.60
C GLY A 187 -0.22 5.50 11.78
N SER A 188 0.91 6.12 12.13
CA SER A 188 2.24 5.51 12.28
C SER A 188 2.80 5.73 13.69
N ASP A 189 1.94 5.61 14.70
CA ASP A 189 2.33 5.80 16.11
C ASP A 189 3.52 4.91 16.50
N GLY A 190 4.49 5.50 17.21
CA GLY A 190 5.76 4.87 17.59
C GLY A 190 6.84 4.78 16.50
N ASP A 191 6.60 5.29 15.28
CA ASP A 191 7.58 5.22 14.18
C ASP A 191 8.87 5.99 14.48
N PHE A 192 8.79 7.04 15.30
CA PHE A 192 9.96 7.76 15.79
C PHE A 192 10.95 6.85 16.54
N GLU A 193 10.44 6.03 17.46
CA GLU A 193 11.28 5.09 18.23
C GLU A 193 11.74 3.90 17.40
N ARG A 194 10.94 3.45 16.43
CA ARG A 194 11.38 2.43 15.46
C ARG A 194 12.48 2.94 14.55
N ARG A 195 12.40 4.21 14.12
CA ARG A 195 13.48 4.89 13.39
C ARG A 195 14.74 4.97 14.24
N ARG A 196 14.63 5.29 15.54
CA ARG A 196 15.78 5.29 16.47
C ARG A 196 16.47 3.92 16.51
N GLN A 197 15.70 2.85 16.65
CA GLN A 197 16.21 1.48 16.64
C GLN A 197 16.88 1.14 15.32
N GLU A 198 16.27 1.53 14.19
CA GLU A 198 16.85 1.30 12.88
C GLU A 198 18.17 2.06 12.68
N LEU A 199 18.24 3.33 13.10
CA LEU A 199 19.48 4.12 13.05
C LEU A 199 20.59 3.49 13.88
N ALA A 200 20.25 2.94 15.05
CA ALA A 200 21.22 2.23 15.89
C ALA A 200 21.82 1.01 15.17
N ILE A 201 21.00 0.24 14.46
CA ILE A 201 21.43 -0.89 13.62
C ILE A 201 22.33 -0.40 12.49
N ILE A 202 21.91 0.65 11.76
CA ILE A 202 22.66 1.19 10.62
C ILE A 202 24.03 1.74 11.04
N GLN A 203 24.07 2.46 12.17
CA GLN A 203 25.30 3.04 12.72
C GLN A 203 26.14 2.02 13.50
N ARG A 204 25.65 0.79 13.67
CA ARG A 204 26.30 -0.30 14.42
C ARG A 204 26.66 0.10 15.85
N VAL A 205 25.77 0.83 16.50
CA VAL A 205 25.89 1.15 17.92
C VAL A 205 25.11 0.16 18.76
N ASN A 206 25.65 -0.21 19.92
CA ASN A 206 25.13 -1.30 20.74
C ASN A 206 23.81 -0.96 21.45
N ASN A 207 23.43 0.31 21.53
CA ASN A 207 22.23 0.75 22.22
C ASN A 207 21.55 1.91 21.49
N ALA A 208 20.24 1.78 21.24
CA ALA A 208 19.44 2.82 20.61
C ALA A 208 19.38 4.13 21.42
N SER A 209 19.63 4.10 22.73
CA SER A 209 19.72 5.31 23.56
C SER A 209 20.90 6.22 23.20
N MET A 210 21.86 5.75 22.39
CA MET A 210 22.95 6.58 21.86
C MET A 210 22.50 7.44 20.68
N ILE A 211 21.35 7.12 20.08
CA ILE A 211 20.73 7.92 19.02
C ILE A 211 19.83 8.95 19.70
N THR A 212 20.14 10.22 19.51
CA THR A 212 19.39 11.34 20.11
C THR A 212 18.08 11.61 19.34
N ASP A 213 17.18 12.39 19.93
CA ASP A 213 15.95 12.82 19.25
C ASP A 213 16.26 13.67 18.00
N ASP A 214 17.34 14.47 18.06
CA ASP A 214 17.80 15.26 16.92
C ASP A 214 18.30 14.35 15.79
N ASP A 215 19.04 13.28 16.09
CA ASP A 215 19.47 12.29 15.07
C ASP A 215 18.27 11.66 14.35
N VAL A 216 17.21 11.34 15.09
CA VAL A 216 15.98 10.76 14.53
C VAL A 216 15.25 11.80 13.68
N MET A 217 15.07 13.02 14.21
CA MET A 217 14.44 14.13 13.51
C MET A 217 15.14 14.44 12.19
N ASP A 218 16.47 14.56 12.23
CA ASP A 218 17.30 14.82 11.06
C ASP A 218 17.21 13.69 10.04
N SER A 219 17.11 12.43 10.49
CA SER A 219 16.87 11.30 9.59
C SER A 219 15.54 11.41 8.83
N PHE A 220 14.45 11.85 9.46
CA PHE A 220 13.18 12.07 8.76
C PHE A 220 13.27 13.24 7.78
N LEU A 221 13.76 14.40 8.24
CA LEU A 221 13.82 15.60 7.42
C LEU A 221 14.77 15.45 6.24
N SER A 222 15.98 14.95 6.46
CA SER A 222 16.97 14.74 5.39
C SER A 222 16.51 13.69 4.37
N SER A 223 15.69 12.72 4.76
CA SER A 223 15.20 11.68 3.84
C SER A 223 14.35 12.23 2.70
N VAL A 224 13.70 13.38 2.88
CA VAL A 224 12.83 14.02 1.88
C VAL A 224 13.44 15.27 1.25
N GLN A 225 14.67 15.64 1.60
CA GLN A 225 15.41 16.71 0.93
C GLN A 225 16.04 16.19 -0.37
N PRO A 226 16.49 17.07 -1.30
CA PRO A 226 17.25 16.64 -2.47
C PRO A 226 18.43 15.74 -2.11
N GLY A 227 18.49 14.57 -2.74
CA GLY A 227 19.49 13.52 -2.43
C GLY A 227 19.10 12.58 -1.28
N GLY A 228 18.00 12.86 -0.58
CA GLY A 228 17.43 12.01 0.46
C GLY A 228 16.85 10.71 -0.09
N LEU A 229 16.78 9.70 0.77
CA LEU A 229 16.36 8.35 0.37
C LEU A 229 14.87 8.28 -0.03
N MET A 230 13.97 8.87 0.78
CA MET A 230 12.53 8.94 0.46
C MET A 230 12.27 9.86 -0.74
N TYR A 231 13.01 10.96 -0.86
CA TYR A 231 12.98 11.82 -2.02
C TYR A 231 13.24 11.03 -3.30
N LYS A 232 14.31 10.21 -3.32
CA LYS A 232 14.64 9.37 -4.47
C LYS A 232 13.61 8.27 -4.71
N TYR A 233 13.11 7.63 -3.65
CA TYR A 233 12.08 6.59 -3.74
C TYR A 233 10.82 7.13 -4.43
N LEU A 234 10.28 8.27 -3.96
CA LEU A 234 9.09 8.88 -4.54
C LEU A 234 9.28 9.28 -6.02
N GLN A 235 10.46 9.74 -6.42
CA GLN A 235 10.75 10.01 -7.84
C GLN A 235 10.75 8.77 -8.74
N LEU A 236 10.99 7.59 -8.16
CA LEU A 236 11.04 6.31 -8.89
C LEU A 236 9.70 5.59 -8.92
N CYS A 237 8.72 6.04 -8.15
CA CYS A 237 7.42 5.40 -8.04
C CYS A 237 6.46 5.74 -9.19
N VAL A 238 5.42 4.94 -9.29
CA VAL A 238 4.25 5.12 -10.16
C VAL A 238 2.96 4.88 -9.36
N LEU A 239 1.79 5.19 -9.92
CA LEU A 239 0.49 4.92 -9.27
C LEU A 239 -0.17 3.64 -9.75
N GLY A 240 0.20 3.17 -10.94
CA GLY A 240 -0.26 1.90 -11.46
C GLY A 240 0.68 1.31 -12.49
N PHE A 241 0.57 0.01 -12.67
CA PHE A 241 1.34 -0.76 -13.64
C PHE A 241 0.45 -1.82 -14.24
N TYR A 242 0.66 -2.15 -15.51
CA TYR A 242 0.00 -3.29 -16.12
C TYR A 242 1.05 -4.12 -16.86
N HIS A 243 0.83 -5.42 -16.87
CA HIS A 243 1.64 -6.37 -17.62
C HIS A 243 0.76 -7.56 -17.97
N GLY A 244 0.84 -8.02 -19.22
CA GLY A 244 -0.04 -9.06 -19.76
C GLY A 244 -1.51 -8.72 -19.55
N THR A 245 -2.20 -9.57 -18.79
CA THR A 245 -3.63 -9.46 -18.45
C THR A 245 -3.87 -8.87 -17.05
N THR A 246 -2.83 -8.39 -16.38
CA THR A 246 -2.85 -8.02 -14.96
C THR A 246 -2.67 -6.51 -14.76
N LEU A 247 -3.58 -5.91 -13.98
CA LEU A 247 -3.47 -4.53 -13.49
C LEU A 247 -2.97 -4.53 -12.03
N PHE A 248 -2.00 -3.67 -11.72
CA PHE A 248 -1.46 -3.45 -10.39
C PHE A 248 -1.67 -2.00 -9.97
N VAL A 249 -2.28 -1.82 -8.80
CA VAL A 249 -2.47 -0.51 -8.15
C VAL A 249 -2.43 -0.70 -6.63
N HIS A 250 -2.15 0.36 -5.86
CA HIS A 250 -1.99 0.20 -4.41
C HIS A 250 -3.29 -0.20 -3.69
N GLY A 251 -4.37 0.57 -3.78
CA GLY A 251 -5.62 0.28 -3.06
C GLY A 251 -6.75 -0.30 -3.92
N GLY A 252 -6.83 0.08 -5.20
CA GLY A 252 -7.85 -0.41 -6.13
C GLY A 252 -8.75 0.67 -6.69
N VAL A 253 -9.72 0.29 -7.53
CA VAL A 253 -10.43 1.26 -8.38
C VAL A 253 -11.81 1.72 -7.90
N MET A 254 -12.24 1.29 -6.71
CA MET A 254 -13.53 1.68 -6.13
C MET A 254 -13.42 1.93 -4.63
N THR A 255 -14.33 2.75 -4.12
CA THR A 255 -14.56 2.97 -2.69
C THR A 255 -16.06 3.08 -2.47
N VAL A 256 -16.55 2.49 -1.38
CA VAL A 256 -17.94 2.68 -0.92
C VAL A 256 -17.93 3.67 0.23
N ASP A 257 -18.59 4.81 0.06
CA ASP A 257 -18.64 5.84 1.10
C ASP A 257 -19.66 5.53 2.21
N LYS A 258 -19.71 6.40 3.24
CA LYS A 258 -20.63 6.25 4.37
C LYS A 258 -22.11 6.26 3.96
N SER A 259 -22.44 6.88 2.82
CA SER A 259 -23.79 6.95 2.25
C SER A 259 -24.14 5.73 1.41
N LYS A 260 -23.28 4.70 1.38
CA LYS A 260 -23.39 3.49 0.55
C LYS A 260 -23.33 3.77 -0.94
N ILE A 261 -22.78 4.92 -1.33
CA ILE A 261 -22.58 5.25 -2.74
C ILE A 261 -21.21 4.69 -3.13
N MET A 262 -21.20 3.82 -4.13
CA MET A 262 -19.97 3.38 -4.76
C MET A 262 -19.45 4.48 -5.68
N ARG A 263 -18.22 4.91 -5.47
CA ARG A 263 -17.46 5.72 -6.43
C ARG A 263 -16.34 4.87 -7.03
N ASN A 264 -16.11 5.01 -8.33
CA ASN A 264 -14.99 4.35 -9.02
C ASN A 264 -14.14 5.35 -9.80
N CYS A 265 -12.83 5.09 -9.83
CA CYS A 265 -11.83 5.96 -10.44
C CYS A 265 -11.42 5.56 -11.87
N LEU A 266 -12.01 4.51 -12.45
CA LEU A 266 -11.59 3.99 -13.76
C LEU A 266 -11.64 5.07 -14.84
N GLY A 267 -10.49 5.35 -15.46
CA GLY A 267 -10.37 6.37 -16.50
C GLY A 267 -10.29 7.81 -16.00
N LEU A 268 -10.36 8.08 -14.70
CA LEU A 268 -10.25 9.44 -14.17
C LEU A 268 -8.81 9.79 -13.83
N VAL A 269 -8.37 10.98 -14.23
CA VAL A 269 -7.06 11.54 -13.91
C VAL A 269 -7.30 12.89 -13.22
N PRO A 270 -6.72 13.15 -12.03
CA PRO A 270 -6.87 14.44 -11.36
C PRO A 270 -6.18 15.59 -12.14
N PRO A 271 -6.46 16.86 -11.81
CA PRO A 271 -5.83 17.99 -12.47
C PRO A 271 -4.32 18.03 -12.23
N PHE A 272 -3.57 18.35 -13.29
CA PHE A 272 -2.11 18.38 -13.31
C PHE A 272 -1.50 19.51 -12.49
N ASN A 273 -2.18 20.65 -12.39
CA ASN A 273 -1.69 21.85 -11.73
C ASN A 273 -2.53 22.15 -10.48
N SER A 274 -1.94 22.00 -9.30
CA SER A 274 -2.66 22.15 -8.03
C SER A 274 -3.05 23.61 -7.74
N ALA A 275 -2.40 24.59 -8.40
CA ALA A 275 -2.75 26.00 -8.27
C ALA A 275 -3.95 26.42 -9.14
N GLN A 276 -4.25 25.67 -10.21
CA GLN A 276 -5.37 25.98 -11.11
C GLN A 276 -6.68 25.35 -10.65
N GLU A 277 -6.61 24.09 -10.24
CA GLU A 277 -7.78 23.34 -9.75
C GLU A 277 -7.34 22.40 -8.63
N SER A 278 -7.92 22.60 -7.45
CA SER A 278 -7.71 21.72 -6.31
C SER A 278 -8.41 20.38 -6.53
N TYR A 279 -7.90 19.34 -5.88
CA TYR A 279 -8.52 18.02 -5.86
C TYR A 279 -9.99 18.07 -5.42
N GLN A 280 -10.32 18.91 -4.44
CA GLN A 280 -11.68 19.06 -3.93
C GLN A 280 -12.63 19.65 -4.99
N GLN A 281 -12.20 20.70 -5.71
CA GLN A 281 -12.99 21.30 -6.79
C GLN A 281 -13.24 20.29 -7.91
N TRP A 282 -12.19 19.54 -8.28
CA TRP A 282 -12.29 18.47 -9.28
C TRP A 282 -13.30 17.39 -8.86
N VAL A 283 -13.21 16.87 -7.63
CA VAL A 283 -14.17 15.89 -7.09
C VAL A 283 -15.60 16.41 -7.15
N GLN A 284 -15.83 17.67 -6.74
CA GLN A 284 -17.15 18.30 -6.79
C GLN A 284 -17.67 18.41 -8.23
N ALA A 285 -16.81 18.73 -9.18
CA ALA A 285 -17.17 18.81 -10.59
C ALA A 285 -17.53 17.42 -11.17
N ILE A 286 -16.78 16.36 -10.81
CA ILE A 286 -17.10 14.98 -11.20
C ILE A 286 -18.44 14.54 -10.61
N ASP A 287 -18.66 14.74 -9.31
CA ASP A 287 -19.92 14.39 -8.64
C ASP A 287 -21.12 15.16 -9.24
N ALA A 288 -20.90 16.40 -9.70
CA ALA A 288 -21.91 17.22 -10.37
C ALA A 288 -22.13 16.86 -11.86
N GLY A 289 -21.43 15.86 -12.39
CA GLY A 289 -21.60 15.41 -13.78
C GLY A 289 -20.99 16.35 -14.83
N SER A 290 -19.90 17.04 -14.49
CA SER A 290 -19.21 17.96 -15.39
C SER A 290 -18.85 17.32 -16.73
N GLN A 291 -19.07 18.06 -17.82
CA GLN A 291 -18.77 17.63 -19.20
C GLN A 291 -17.49 18.27 -19.75
N GLN A 292 -16.66 18.87 -18.89
CA GLN A 292 -15.39 19.43 -19.32
C GLN A 292 -14.45 18.30 -19.79
N PRO A 293 -13.65 18.51 -20.86
CA PRO A 293 -12.72 17.50 -21.35
C PRO A 293 -11.73 17.00 -20.28
N SER A 294 -11.25 17.88 -19.39
CA SER A 294 -10.37 17.54 -18.25
C SER A 294 -11.02 16.64 -17.20
N HIS A 295 -12.35 16.49 -17.24
CA HIS A 295 -13.15 15.68 -16.33
C HIS A 295 -13.67 14.38 -16.99
N SER A 296 -13.37 14.21 -18.28
CA SER A 296 -13.80 13.03 -19.03
C SER A 296 -13.03 11.78 -18.60
N ARG A 297 -13.70 10.63 -18.66
CA ARG A 297 -13.05 9.34 -18.41
C ARG A 297 -12.29 8.90 -19.66
N GLN A 298 -11.03 8.53 -19.46
CA GLN A 298 -10.26 7.79 -20.43
C GLN A 298 -10.79 6.35 -20.53
N ASN A 299 -11.25 5.96 -21.72
CA ASN A 299 -11.82 4.63 -21.94
C ASN A 299 -10.75 3.54 -22.05
N ASP A 300 -9.58 3.86 -22.62
CA ASP A 300 -8.46 2.93 -22.70
C ASP A 300 -7.70 2.88 -21.38
N ILE A 301 -7.76 1.75 -20.69
CA ILE A 301 -7.20 1.55 -19.36
C ILE A 301 -5.67 1.64 -19.38
N ARG A 302 -5.02 1.20 -20.46
CA ARG A 302 -3.56 1.30 -20.59
C ARG A 302 -3.14 2.76 -20.74
N LEU A 303 -3.87 3.53 -21.55
CA LEU A 303 -3.66 4.97 -21.67
C LEU A 303 -3.99 5.71 -20.37
N TRP A 304 -5.03 5.30 -19.65
CA TRP A 304 -5.37 5.87 -18.34
C TRP A 304 -4.23 5.68 -17.33
N ILE A 305 -3.64 4.48 -17.23
CA ILE A 305 -2.50 4.24 -16.33
C ILE A 305 -1.28 5.08 -16.74
N GLN A 306 -1.01 5.23 -18.03
CA GLN A 306 0.05 6.12 -18.51
C GLN A 306 -0.20 7.59 -18.09
N GLN A 307 -1.43 8.08 -18.27
CA GLN A 307 -1.80 9.43 -17.88
C GLN A 307 -1.75 9.63 -16.35
N LEU A 308 -2.16 8.64 -15.58
CA LEU A 308 -2.12 8.68 -14.11
C LEU A 308 -0.67 8.71 -13.59
N ASN A 309 0.24 7.94 -14.20
CA ASN A 309 1.66 7.96 -13.88
C ASN A 309 2.35 9.27 -14.31
N ALA A 310 1.95 9.84 -15.46
CA ALA A 310 2.40 11.16 -15.89
C ALA A 310 1.93 12.25 -14.91
N TRP A 311 0.68 12.16 -14.44
CA TRP A 311 0.14 13.05 -13.41
C TRP A 311 0.92 12.92 -12.09
N TYR A 312 1.17 11.70 -11.61
CA TYR A 312 2.01 11.46 -10.42
C TYR A 312 3.37 12.14 -10.54
N THR A 313 4.05 11.93 -11.67
CA THR A 313 5.37 12.53 -11.94
C THR A 313 5.29 14.06 -11.91
N ALA A 314 4.25 14.64 -12.51
CA ALA A 314 4.04 16.09 -12.49
C ALA A 314 3.83 16.62 -11.06
N GLN A 315 3.07 15.90 -10.23
CA GLN A 315 2.81 16.28 -8.84
C GLN A 315 4.05 16.16 -7.95
N VAL A 316 4.86 15.11 -8.13
CA VAL A 316 6.17 14.98 -7.45
C VAL A 316 7.10 16.12 -7.88
N ASN A 317 7.13 16.47 -9.17
CA ASN A 317 7.92 17.62 -9.65
C ASN A 317 7.41 18.96 -9.11
N GLU A 318 6.09 19.13 -8.98
CA GLU A 318 5.48 20.31 -8.37
C GLU A 318 5.91 20.44 -6.90
N TRP A 319 5.87 19.35 -6.13
CA TRP A 319 6.39 19.30 -4.76
C TRP A 319 7.87 19.63 -4.67
N ILE A 320 8.70 19.12 -5.58
CA ILE A 320 10.13 19.44 -5.62
C ILE A 320 10.35 20.94 -5.87
N ALA A 321 9.58 21.53 -6.79
CA ALA A 321 9.70 22.94 -7.15
C ALA A 321 9.16 23.88 -6.05
N TYR A 322 8.10 23.45 -5.35
CA TYR A 322 7.39 24.25 -4.33
C TYR A 322 7.17 23.43 -3.05
N PRO A 323 8.24 23.08 -2.31
CA PRO A 323 8.17 22.11 -1.22
C PRO A 323 7.49 22.64 0.06
N THR A 324 7.21 23.95 0.12
CA THR A 324 6.62 24.63 1.27
C THR A 324 5.35 25.38 0.87
N TRP A 325 4.55 25.76 1.85
CA TRP A 325 3.44 26.68 1.65
C TRP A 325 3.90 28.04 1.13
N ASN A 326 3.08 28.66 0.29
CA ASN A 326 3.16 30.08 0.02
C ASN A 326 2.65 30.89 1.24
N LYS A 327 2.87 32.21 1.21
CA LYS A 327 2.64 33.10 2.37
C LYS A 327 1.19 33.12 2.87
N ASP A 328 0.24 32.83 2.01
CA ASP A 328 -1.20 32.87 2.23
C ASP A 328 -1.84 31.49 2.40
N HIS A 329 -1.04 30.42 2.46
CA HIS A 329 -1.49 29.02 2.61
C HIS A 329 -2.50 28.57 1.54
N THR A 330 -2.43 29.16 0.35
CA THR A 330 -3.30 28.80 -0.78
C THR A 330 -2.68 27.73 -1.67
N PHE A 331 -1.36 27.53 -1.60
CA PHE A 331 -0.65 26.57 -2.43
C PHE A 331 0.63 26.03 -1.79
N ARG A 332 0.84 24.72 -1.94
CA ARG A 332 2.14 24.04 -1.88
C ARG A 332 2.17 23.00 -3.00
N GLY A 333 3.37 22.64 -3.47
CA GLY A 333 3.51 21.69 -4.56
C GLY A 333 3.12 20.26 -4.16
N GLY A 334 2.49 19.54 -5.08
CA GLY A 334 2.02 18.17 -4.84
C GLY A 334 0.80 18.08 -3.92
N GLU A 335 0.09 19.19 -3.69
CA GLU A 335 -1.10 19.24 -2.84
C GLU A 335 -2.22 18.33 -3.36
N ASN A 336 -2.42 18.25 -4.68
CA ASN A 336 -3.42 17.33 -5.24
C ASN A 336 -3.03 15.87 -5.00
N LEU A 337 -1.74 15.51 -5.10
CA LEU A 337 -1.26 14.17 -4.79
C LEU A 337 -1.41 13.82 -3.30
N GLN A 338 -1.09 14.74 -2.39
CA GLN A 338 -1.34 14.53 -0.96
C GLN A 338 -2.83 14.32 -0.68
N ASN A 339 -3.71 15.10 -1.33
CA ASN A 339 -5.15 14.92 -1.22
C ASN A 339 -5.67 13.63 -1.85
N TYR A 340 -5.03 13.14 -2.91
CA TYR A 340 -5.40 11.91 -3.62
C TYR A 340 -5.20 10.66 -2.77
N VAL A 341 -4.24 10.66 -1.84
CA VAL A 341 -3.88 9.48 -1.04
C VAL A 341 -4.46 9.43 0.36
N HIS A 342 -5.10 10.51 0.83
CA HIS A 342 -5.73 10.50 2.15
C HIS A 342 -6.81 9.40 2.25
N THR A 343 -6.99 8.84 3.44
CA THR A 343 -7.94 7.75 3.66
C THR A 343 -9.36 8.15 3.24
N ASN A 344 -10.07 7.24 2.57
CA ASN A 344 -11.44 7.41 2.06
C ASN A 344 -11.62 8.51 0.99
N ARG A 345 -10.55 8.91 0.31
CA ARG A 345 -10.67 9.86 -0.79
C ARG A 345 -11.34 9.19 -1.99
N PRO A 346 -12.36 9.82 -2.59
CA PRO A 346 -13.02 9.27 -3.77
C PRO A 346 -12.06 9.30 -4.95
N TYR A 347 -12.33 8.50 -5.98
CA TYR A 347 -11.62 8.52 -7.26
C TYR A 347 -10.09 8.30 -7.18
N SER A 348 -9.62 7.54 -6.19
CA SER A 348 -8.20 7.25 -5.98
C SER A 348 -7.86 5.77 -6.18
N VAL A 349 -6.79 5.48 -6.90
CA VAL A 349 -6.22 4.12 -7.00
C VAL A 349 -5.43 3.72 -5.75
N VAL A 350 -5.10 4.69 -4.88
CA VAL A 350 -4.33 4.49 -3.64
C VAL A 350 -5.29 4.28 -2.47
N SER A 351 -6.32 5.11 -2.38
CA SER A 351 -7.33 5.05 -1.30
C SER A 351 -8.55 4.20 -1.65
N GLY A 352 -8.49 3.48 -2.77
CA GLY A 352 -9.47 2.48 -3.17
C GLY A 352 -9.61 1.40 -2.10
N ARG A 353 -10.84 0.92 -1.88
CA ARG A 353 -11.15 -0.11 -0.89
C ARG A 353 -12.14 -1.13 -1.46
N HIS A 354 -11.68 -2.37 -1.61
CA HIS A 354 -12.47 -3.52 -2.06
C HIS A 354 -13.07 -4.32 -0.91
N LEU A 355 -13.44 -3.64 0.18
CA LEU A 355 -14.14 -4.23 1.31
C LEU A 355 -15.43 -3.48 1.58
N GLU A 356 -16.44 -4.21 2.04
CA GLU A 356 -17.65 -3.65 2.61
C GLU A 356 -17.37 -2.98 3.95
N ARG A 357 -18.38 -2.30 4.52
CA ARG A 357 -18.28 -1.71 5.86
C ARG A 357 -18.03 -2.76 6.96
N SER A 358 -18.51 -3.99 6.76
CA SER A 358 -18.21 -5.13 7.63
C SER A 358 -16.74 -5.54 7.60
N SER A 359 -15.96 -5.04 6.64
CA SER A 359 -14.64 -5.53 6.24
C SER A 359 -14.67 -6.86 5.52
N MET A 360 -15.84 -7.37 5.12
CA MET A 360 -15.93 -8.51 4.20
C MET A 360 -15.54 -8.09 2.77
N PRO A 361 -15.02 -9.00 1.94
CA PRO A 361 -14.66 -8.71 0.56
C PRO A 361 -15.84 -8.16 -0.25
N CYS A 362 -15.60 -7.08 -0.97
CA CYS A 362 -16.60 -6.43 -1.83
C CYS A 362 -16.32 -6.73 -3.30
N ARG A 363 -17.38 -7.00 -4.08
CA ARG A 363 -17.26 -7.20 -5.52
C ARG A 363 -17.36 -5.90 -6.28
N MET A 364 -16.63 -5.83 -7.39
CA MET A 364 -16.80 -4.81 -8.41
C MET A 364 -18.14 -5.00 -9.14
N THR A 365 -18.69 -3.91 -9.67
CA THR A 365 -19.89 -4.01 -10.53
C THR A 365 -19.59 -4.73 -11.84
N LYS A 366 -20.63 -5.32 -12.44
CA LYS A 366 -20.58 -5.89 -13.78
C LYS A 366 -20.02 -4.91 -14.82
N GLN A 367 -20.43 -3.65 -14.78
CA GLN A 367 -19.93 -2.64 -15.71
C GLN A 367 -18.41 -2.48 -15.64
N MET A 368 -17.85 -2.44 -14.42
CA MET A 368 -16.41 -2.26 -14.21
C MET A 368 -15.63 -3.49 -14.67
N THR A 369 -16.09 -4.69 -14.32
CA THR A 369 -15.41 -5.92 -14.71
C THR A 369 -15.50 -6.17 -16.22
N GLU A 370 -16.65 -5.91 -16.85
CA GLU A 370 -16.79 -5.98 -18.32
C GLU A 370 -15.90 -4.96 -19.05
N GLN A 371 -15.78 -3.73 -18.52
CA GLN A 371 -14.91 -2.71 -19.10
C GLN A 371 -13.44 -3.16 -19.13
N LEU A 372 -12.95 -3.74 -18.03
CA LEU A 372 -11.58 -4.27 -17.93
C LEU A 372 -11.41 -5.51 -18.82
N TRP A 373 -12.36 -6.44 -18.76
CA TRP A 373 -12.34 -7.69 -19.51
C TRP A 373 -12.27 -7.47 -21.02
N ARG A 374 -13.11 -6.57 -21.57
CA ARG A 374 -13.10 -6.23 -23.00
C ARG A 374 -11.78 -5.64 -23.50
N GLN A 375 -10.93 -5.18 -22.58
CA GLN A 375 -9.59 -4.64 -22.89
C GLN A 375 -8.47 -5.67 -22.65
N GLY A 376 -8.83 -6.93 -22.40
CA GLY A 376 -7.90 -8.04 -22.15
C GLY A 376 -7.27 -8.01 -20.76
N LEU A 377 -7.88 -7.32 -19.80
CA LEU A 377 -7.47 -7.38 -18.39
C LEU A 377 -8.37 -8.36 -17.66
N HIS A 378 -7.77 -9.39 -17.07
CA HIS A 378 -8.48 -10.48 -16.40
C HIS A 378 -8.34 -10.41 -14.88
N ARG A 379 -7.46 -9.54 -14.37
CA ARG A 379 -7.30 -9.37 -12.93
C ARG A 379 -6.74 -8.03 -12.52
N MET A 380 -6.93 -7.73 -11.24
CA MET A 380 -6.34 -6.60 -10.54
C MET A 380 -5.72 -7.07 -9.22
N ILE A 381 -4.48 -6.69 -8.98
CA ILE A 381 -3.72 -7.04 -7.77
C ILE A 381 -3.47 -5.75 -6.98
N ILE A 382 -3.82 -5.79 -5.69
CA ILE A 382 -3.86 -4.62 -4.79
C ILE A 382 -3.30 -4.94 -3.40
N GLY A 383 -2.93 -3.89 -2.67
CA GLY A 383 -2.58 -3.84 -1.25
C GLY A 383 -3.55 -2.96 -0.44
N HIS A 384 -3.02 -2.05 0.39
CA HIS A 384 -3.69 -0.98 1.17
C HIS A 384 -4.66 -1.40 2.28
N THR A 385 -5.61 -2.28 1.97
CA THR A 385 -6.66 -2.66 2.92
C THR A 385 -6.35 -4.04 3.49
N PRO A 386 -5.89 -4.13 4.75
CA PRO A 386 -5.48 -5.41 5.29
C PRO A 386 -6.66 -6.34 5.43
N HIS A 387 -6.45 -7.60 5.07
CA HIS A 387 -7.49 -8.61 5.18
C HIS A 387 -6.93 -9.94 5.71
N GLY A 388 -6.44 -9.96 6.94
CA GLY A 388 -6.11 -11.20 7.66
C GLY A 388 -4.81 -11.89 7.23
N ASN A 389 -4.80 -13.22 7.30
CA ASN A 389 -3.58 -14.06 7.35
C ASN A 389 -3.02 -14.57 6.01
N ALA A 390 -3.69 -14.29 4.89
CA ALA A 390 -3.25 -14.65 3.55
C ALA A 390 -3.83 -13.64 2.55
N PRO A 391 -3.37 -13.56 1.30
CA PRO A 391 -4.04 -12.76 0.27
C PRO A 391 -5.51 -13.21 0.09
N THR A 392 -6.42 -12.26 -0.13
CA THR A 392 -7.82 -12.54 -0.47
C THR A 392 -8.02 -12.47 -1.96
N VAL A 393 -8.52 -13.55 -2.54
CA VAL A 393 -9.04 -13.55 -3.91
C VAL A 393 -10.53 -13.19 -3.88
N VAL A 394 -10.98 -12.44 -4.89
CA VAL A 394 -12.40 -12.17 -5.16
C VAL A 394 -12.68 -12.47 -6.62
N LYS A 395 -13.45 -13.54 -6.87
CA LYS A 395 -13.80 -13.99 -8.23
C LYS A 395 -15.12 -13.38 -8.70
N HIS A 396 -15.10 -12.89 -9.93
CA HIS A 396 -16.24 -12.31 -10.64
C HIS A 396 -16.52 -13.15 -11.89
N VAL A 397 -17.69 -13.80 -11.95
CA VAL A 397 -18.07 -14.63 -13.11
C VAL A 397 -18.59 -13.72 -14.22
N ILE A 398 -17.79 -13.54 -15.28
CA ILE A 398 -18.09 -12.64 -16.41
C ILE A 398 -19.08 -13.28 -17.38
N GLU A 399 -18.82 -14.53 -17.75
CA GLU A 399 -19.65 -15.27 -18.71
C GLU A 399 -20.55 -16.29 -18.00
N PRO A 400 -21.82 -16.46 -18.43
CA PRO A 400 -22.78 -17.35 -17.75
C PRO A 400 -22.36 -18.82 -17.66
N ASP A 401 -21.51 -19.28 -18.57
CA ASP A 401 -20.96 -20.64 -18.62
C ASP A 401 -19.68 -20.80 -17.77
N LYS A 402 -19.27 -19.75 -17.05
CA LYS A 402 -18.02 -19.66 -16.26
C LYS A 402 -16.73 -19.73 -17.09
N SER A 403 -16.79 -19.50 -18.40
CA SER A 403 -15.58 -19.47 -19.24
C SER A 403 -14.66 -18.29 -18.91
N GLY A 404 -15.21 -17.17 -18.41
CA GLY A 404 -14.50 -15.96 -18.03
C GLY A 404 -14.65 -15.61 -16.54
N VAL A 405 -13.53 -15.51 -15.84
CA VAL A 405 -13.47 -15.10 -14.42
C VAL A 405 -12.51 -13.93 -14.27
N PHE A 406 -13.00 -12.79 -13.77
CA PHE A 406 -12.16 -11.66 -13.39
C PHE A 406 -11.79 -11.74 -11.90
N GLU A 407 -10.52 -11.55 -11.57
CA GLU A 407 -10.02 -11.66 -10.20
C GLU A 407 -9.59 -10.32 -9.62
N VAL A 408 -10.01 -10.01 -8.40
CA VAL A 408 -9.36 -8.99 -7.57
C VAL A 408 -8.59 -9.72 -6.47
N ILE A 409 -7.29 -9.45 -6.33
CA ILE A 409 -6.43 -10.12 -5.35
C ILE A 409 -5.84 -9.09 -4.40
N MET A 410 -6.31 -9.12 -3.16
CA MET A 410 -5.89 -8.27 -2.06
C MET A 410 -4.74 -8.91 -1.32
N CYS A 411 -3.57 -8.30 -1.35
CA CYS A 411 -2.32 -8.87 -0.84
C CYS A 411 -1.81 -8.21 0.44
N ASP A 412 -2.48 -7.18 0.94
CA ASP A 412 -2.15 -6.63 2.25
C ASP A 412 -2.57 -7.61 3.36
N THR A 413 -1.56 -8.23 3.97
CA THR A 413 -1.70 -9.15 5.10
C THR A 413 -1.16 -8.55 6.39
N SER A 414 -1.12 -7.22 6.52
CA SER A 414 -0.52 -6.54 7.67
C SER A 414 -1.21 -6.85 9.00
N TYR A 415 -2.46 -7.35 8.97
CA TYR A 415 -3.26 -7.73 10.16
C TYR A 415 -3.43 -9.26 10.26
N SER A 416 -2.39 -10.02 9.91
CA SER A 416 -2.43 -11.49 9.96
C SER A 416 -2.47 -12.05 11.38
N ASP A 417 -1.96 -11.33 12.38
CA ASP A 417 -2.09 -11.66 13.80
C ASP A 417 -2.23 -10.39 14.65
N VAL A 418 -3.47 -9.99 14.91
CA VAL A 418 -3.79 -8.79 15.70
C VAL A 418 -3.34 -8.87 17.17
N LYS A 419 -2.90 -10.04 17.66
CA LYS A 419 -2.31 -10.19 19.01
C LYS A 419 -0.81 -9.92 19.00
N ALA A 420 -0.14 -10.02 17.85
CA ALA A 420 1.28 -9.70 17.72
C ALA A 420 1.52 -8.19 17.86
N LYS A 421 2.71 -7.82 18.35
CA LYS A 421 3.09 -6.41 18.57
C LYS A 421 3.07 -5.59 17.28
N ASP A 422 3.35 -6.21 16.15
CA ASP A 422 3.38 -5.62 14.81
C ASP A 422 2.11 -5.92 13.99
N MET A 423 1.13 -6.60 14.59
CA MET A 423 -0.11 -7.08 13.98
C MET A 423 0.05 -8.16 12.90
N ARG A 424 1.27 -8.67 12.67
CA ARG A 424 1.54 -9.67 11.61
C ARG A 424 1.81 -11.07 12.13
N GLY A 425 2.55 -11.20 13.23
CA GLY A 425 3.03 -12.50 13.67
C GLY A 425 3.95 -13.15 12.62
N SER A 426 3.83 -14.46 12.41
CA SER A 426 4.71 -15.23 11.52
C SER A 426 4.09 -15.57 10.15
N CYS A 427 2.95 -14.97 9.81
CA CYS A 427 2.35 -15.15 8.48
C CYS A 427 3.18 -14.41 7.42
N VAL A 428 3.38 -15.07 6.27
CA VAL A 428 4.05 -14.47 5.11
C VAL A 428 3.44 -15.01 3.83
N SER A 429 3.39 -14.21 2.77
CA SER A 429 2.79 -14.62 1.51
C SER A 429 3.55 -14.05 0.32
N LEU A 430 3.69 -14.89 -0.70
CA LEU A 430 4.24 -14.57 -2.01
C LEU A 430 3.11 -14.72 -3.04
N LEU A 431 2.97 -13.71 -3.90
CA LEU A 431 2.19 -13.81 -5.11
C LEU A 431 3.13 -13.81 -6.32
N VAL A 432 2.91 -14.77 -7.22
CA VAL A 432 3.61 -14.85 -8.52
C VAL A 432 2.59 -14.89 -9.65
N VAL A 433 2.78 -14.07 -10.69
CA VAL A 433 2.15 -14.28 -12.00
C VAL A 433 3.15 -14.98 -12.89
N ASP A 434 2.85 -16.18 -13.36
CA ASP A 434 3.77 -16.95 -14.21
C ASP A 434 3.69 -16.57 -15.69
N ASP A 435 4.53 -17.19 -16.51
CA ASP A 435 4.65 -16.96 -17.95
C ASP A 435 3.47 -17.48 -18.77
N GLN A 436 2.53 -18.18 -18.12
CA GLN A 436 1.24 -18.59 -18.66
C GLN A 436 0.09 -17.73 -18.13
N GLU A 437 0.42 -16.57 -17.54
CA GLU A 437 -0.52 -15.66 -16.89
C GLU A 437 -1.29 -16.33 -15.74
N ARG A 438 -0.78 -17.38 -15.09
CA ARG A 438 -1.44 -17.99 -13.93
C ARG A 438 -0.96 -17.32 -12.65
N VAL A 439 -1.86 -17.15 -11.70
CA VAL A 439 -1.50 -16.59 -10.39
C VAL A 439 -1.28 -17.69 -9.38
N TRP A 440 -0.10 -17.69 -8.77
CA TRP A 440 0.27 -18.53 -7.65
C TRP A 440 0.27 -17.71 -6.36
N ILE A 441 -0.40 -18.23 -5.34
CA ILE A 441 -0.37 -17.69 -3.98
C ILE A 441 0.18 -18.78 -3.07
N GLN A 442 1.21 -18.43 -2.29
CA GLN A 442 1.86 -19.37 -1.38
C GLN A 442 2.55 -18.67 -0.23
N GLY A 443 2.90 -19.43 0.79
CA GLY A 443 3.67 -18.94 1.94
C GLY A 443 3.32 -19.72 3.18
N HIS A 444 3.34 -19.03 4.31
CA HIS A 444 3.13 -19.63 5.62
C HIS A 444 2.00 -18.93 6.35
N ILE A 445 1.10 -19.71 6.94
CA ILE A 445 0.00 -19.22 7.78
C ILE A 445 0.16 -19.79 9.18
N ALA A 446 0.21 -18.89 10.15
CA ALA A 446 0.24 -19.27 11.56
C ALA A 446 -0.71 -18.40 12.37
N PHE A 447 -1.67 -19.04 13.05
CA PHE A 447 -2.50 -18.37 14.05
C PHE A 447 -3.08 -19.37 15.05
N ASN A 448 -3.40 -18.86 16.24
CA ASN A 448 -4.08 -19.61 17.28
C ASN A 448 -5.10 -18.72 18.01
N ASP A 449 -6.38 -19.11 17.96
CA ASP A 449 -7.46 -18.41 18.66
C ASP A 449 -8.06 -19.20 19.83
N GLY A 450 -7.53 -20.40 20.11
CA GLY A 450 -7.97 -21.32 21.15
C GLY A 450 -8.84 -22.47 20.63
N ASP A 451 -9.66 -22.21 19.62
CA ASP A 451 -10.52 -23.22 18.98
C ASP A 451 -9.82 -23.82 17.76
N ILE A 452 -9.00 -23.03 17.07
CA ILE A 452 -8.23 -23.42 15.89
C ILE A 452 -6.76 -23.03 16.09
N SER A 453 -5.88 -23.93 15.68
CA SER A 453 -4.43 -23.69 15.61
C SER A 453 -3.94 -24.15 14.24
N ILE A 454 -3.36 -23.22 13.48
CA ILE A 454 -2.75 -23.48 12.17
C ILE A 454 -1.30 -23.01 12.23
N ASP A 455 -0.39 -23.81 11.66
CA ASP A 455 1.02 -23.50 11.45
C ASP A 455 1.47 -24.26 10.19
N ASP A 456 0.93 -23.85 9.05
CA ASP A 456 0.97 -24.58 7.80
C ASP A 456 1.66 -23.76 6.70
N GLU A 457 2.55 -24.41 5.95
CA GLU A 457 2.95 -23.93 4.63
C GLU A 457 1.81 -24.24 3.64
N TYR A 458 1.48 -23.29 2.78
CA TYR A 458 0.39 -23.41 1.81
C TYR A 458 0.79 -22.91 0.43
N GLY A 459 0.09 -23.40 -0.60
CA GLY A 459 0.35 -22.99 -1.97
C GLY A 459 -0.68 -23.50 -2.97
N PHE A 460 -1.17 -22.61 -3.83
CA PHE A 460 -2.11 -22.96 -4.90
C PHE A 460 -2.07 -21.97 -6.07
N SER A 461 -2.55 -22.43 -7.22
CA SER A 461 -2.83 -21.59 -8.39
C SER A 461 -4.30 -21.17 -8.34
N THR A 462 -4.61 -19.89 -8.46
CA THR A 462 -6.00 -19.39 -8.39
C THR A 462 -6.88 -19.98 -9.49
N ALA A 463 -6.29 -20.27 -10.66
CA ALA A 463 -6.96 -20.91 -11.78
C ALA A 463 -7.30 -22.40 -11.55
N ASP A 464 -6.56 -23.09 -10.68
CA ASP A 464 -6.79 -24.52 -10.40
C ASP A 464 -7.80 -24.74 -9.26
N ASP A 465 -8.14 -23.67 -8.53
CA ASP A 465 -9.00 -23.74 -7.36
C ASP A 465 -10.40 -23.19 -7.67
N PRO A 466 -11.44 -24.04 -7.74
CA PRO A 466 -12.78 -23.58 -8.10
C PRO A 466 -13.51 -22.86 -6.95
N PHE A 467 -12.96 -22.85 -5.74
CA PHE A 467 -13.67 -22.43 -4.54
C PHE A 467 -13.14 -21.13 -3.93
N VAL A 468 -11.81 -20.97 -3.86
CA VAL A 468 -11.18 -19.77 -3.29
C VAL A 468 -11.65 -18.52 -4.00
N GLY A 469 -12.04 -17.52 -3.21
CA GLY A 469 -12.57 -16.24 -3.69
C GLY A 469 -14.06 -16.20 -3.98
N HIS A 470 -14.79 -17.21 -3.51
CA HIS A 470 -16.24 -17.22 -3.39
C HIS A 470 -16.68 -17.20 -1.91
N ALA A 471 -17.96 -16.91 -1.69
CA ALA A 471 -18.60 -17.04 -0.37
C ALA A 471 -19.36 -18.36 -0.28
N LEU A 472 -19.56 -18.87 0.93
CA LEU A 472 -20.54 -19.92 1.21
C LEU A 472 -21.96 -19.33 1.27
N GLU A 473 -22.97 -20.19 1.17
CA GLU A 473 -24.38 -19.81 1.37
C GLU A 473 -24.64 -19.18 2.75
N THR A 474 -23.87 -19.59 3.75
CA THR A 474 -23.88 -19.11 5.14
C THR A 474 -23.18 -17.76 5.32
N GLY A 475 -22.49 -17.25 4.30
CA GLY A 475 -21.87 -15.92 4.27
C GLY A 475 -20.39 -15.89 4.61
N GLU A 476 -19.77 -16.97 5.09
CA GLU A 476 -18.33 -17.06 5.25
C GLU A 476 -17.61 -16.98 3.90
N TRP A 477 -16.45 -16.35 3.87
CA TRP A 477 -15.61 -16.26 2.68
C TRP A 477 -14.63 -17.42 2.62
N ILE A 478 -14.45 -18.03 1.44
CA ILE A 478 -13.43 -19.06 1.22
C ILE A 478 -12.11 -18.33 0.99
N LYS A 479 -11.32 -18.24 2.05
CA LYS A 479 -10.16 -17.37 2.18
C LYS A 479 -8.96 -17.87 1.38
N THR A 480 -8.56 -19.11 1.62
CA THR A 480 -7.40 -19.75 0.97
C THR A 480 -7.51 -21.26 1.06
N ARG A 481 -6.78 -21.96 0.20
CA ARG A 481 -6.58 -23.41 0.29
C ARG A 481 -5.31 -23.69 1.10
N LEU A 482 -5.44 -24.45 2.18
CA LEU A 482 -4.31 -24.82 3.03
C LEU A 482 -3.54 -25.99 2.41
N ASP A 483 -4.26 -27.00 1.97
CA ASP A 483 -3.72 -28.17 1.26
C ASP A 483 -4.81 -28.76 0.33
N PRO A 484 -4.56 -29.86 -0.41
CA PRO A 484 -5.55 -30.41 -1.33
C PRO A 484 -6.90 -30.82 -0.70
N THR A 485 -6.98 -31.01 0.61
CA THR A 485 -8.20 -31.48 1.30
C THR A 485 -8.82 -30.44 2.24
N ARG A 486 -8.07 -29.40 2.65
CA ARG A 486 -8.52 -28.40 3.63
C ARG A 486 -8.56 -26.97 3.09
N TYR A 487 -9.63 -26.26 3.45
CA TYR A 487 -9.84 -24.85 3.15
C TYR A 487 -9.97 -24.04 4.43
N LEU A 488 -9.44 -22.82 4.39
CA LEU A 488 -9.67 -21.81 5.41
C LEU A 488 -10.84 -20.92 5.00
N LEU A 489 -11.81 -20.79 5.89
CA LEU A 489 -12.90 -19.84 5.78
C LEU A 489 -12.63 -18.64 6.70
N CYS A 490 -13.17 -17.48 6.36
CA CYS A 490 -13.17 -16.33 7.25
C CYS A 490 -14.49 -15.57 7.27
N THR A 491 -14.80 -14.99 8.42
CA THR A 491 -15.73 -13.87 8.55
C THR A 491 -15.02 -12.71 9.22
N VAL A 492 -15.40 -11.50 8.83
CA VAL A 492 -14.82 -10.27 9.37
C VAL A 492 -15.94 -9.36 9.83
N ASN A 493 -15.76 -8.79 11.02
CA ASN A 493 -16.58 -7.71 11.52
C ASN A 493 -15.69 -6.59 12.03
N ALA A 494 -15.57 -5.54 11.22
CA ALA A 494 -14.65 -4.42 11.42
C ALA A 494 -13.18 -4.88 11.50
N TYR A 495 -12.65 -5.09 12.71
CA TYR A 495 -11.26 -5.51 12.96
C TYR A 495 -11.16 -6.91 13.57
N HIS A 496 -12.30 -7.59 13.76
CA HIS A 496 -12.34 -8.93 14.31
C HIS A 496 -12.44 -9.96 13.19
N TYR A 497 -11.44 -10.84 13.11
CA TYR A 497 -11.38 -11.94 12.16
C TYR A 497 -11.74 -13.23 12.89
N THR A 498 -12.66 -14.00 12.32
CA THR A 498 -12.97 -15.36 12.77
C THR A 498 -12.64 -16.31 11.64
N TYR A 499 -11.90 -17.37 11.96
CA TYR A 499 -11.48 -18.37 10.99
C TYR A 499 -12.16 -19.72 11.24
N LYS A 500 -12.27 -20.54 10.20
CA LYS A 500 -12.73 -21.93 10.31
C LYS A 500 -12.01 -22.79 9.28
N VAL A 501 -11.55 -23.98 9.70
CA VAL A 501 -11.01 -24.98 8.76
C VAL A 501 -12.12 -25.97 8.42
N VAL A 502 -12.27 -26.25 7.14
CA VAL A 502 -13.25 -27.22 6.61
C VAL A 502 -12.60 -28.08 5.53
N ASP A 503 -13.20 -29.24 5.25
CA ASP A 503 -12.77 -30.08 4.15
C ASP A 503 -13.32 -29.59 2.79
N GLN A 504 -12.76 -30.13 1.71
CA GLN A 504 -13.16 -29.83 0.34
C GLN A 504 -14.63 -30.18 0.06
N ASP A 505 -15.12 -31.29 0.60
CA ASP A 505 -16.50 -31.77 0.36
C ASP A 505 -17.53 -30.79 0.95
N PHE A 506 -17.24 -30.27 2.15
CA PHE A 506 -18.04 -29.23 2.78
C PHE A 506 -18.09 -27.97 1.93
N VAL A 507 -16.95 -27.50 1.42
CA VAL A 507 -16.91 -26.29 0.56
C VAL A 507 -17.68 -26.53 -0.74
N ALA A 508 -17.47 -27.68 -1.39
CA ALA A 508 -18.15 -28.03 -2.64
C ALA A 508 -19.68 -28.08 -2.48
N ALA A 509 -20.18 -28.54 -1.33
CA ALA A 509 -21.60 -28.62 -1.04
C ALA A 509 -22.26 -27.28 -0.72
N HIS A 510 -21.51 -26.26 -0.28
CA HIS A 510 -22.06 -24.99 0.25
C HIS A 510 -21.57 -23.73 -0.48
N VAL A 511 -20.72 -23.86 -1.49
CA VAL A 511 -20.18 -22.71 -2.23
C VAL A 511 -21.27 -21.99 -3.02
N LYS A 512 -21.39 -20.69 -2.78
CA LYS A 512 -22.30 -19.82 -3.52
C LYS A 512 -21.53 -19.11 -4.64
N VAL A 513 -21.66 -19.62 -5.86
CA VAL A 513 -21.13 -18.96 -7.05
C VAL A 513 -22.14 -17.93 -7.53
N HIS A 514 -21.88 -16.66 -7.23
CA HIS A 514 -22.72 -15.57 -7.70
C HIS A 514 -22.46 -15.30 -9.20
N ALA A 515 -23.53 -15.26 -10.00
CA ALA A 515 -23.49 -14.60 -11.29
C ALA A 515 -23.34 -13.09 -11.09
N LEU A 516 -22.68 -12.39 -12.02
CA LEU A 516 -22.65 -10.92 -12.00
C LEU A 516 -24.06 -10.38 -12.23
N GLU A 517 -24.62 -9.70 -11.23
CA GLU A 517 -25.82 -8.86 -11.35
C GLU A 517 -25.49 -7.52 -12.01
#